data_AF-A0A966D0W6-F1
#
_entry.id   AF-A0A966D0W6-F1
#
_cell.length_a   1.000
_cell.length_b   1.000
_cell.length_c   1.000
_cell.angle_alpha   90.00
_cell.angle_beta   90.00
_cell.angle_gamma   90.00
#
_symmetry.space_group_name_H-M   'P 1'
#
loop_
_entity.id
_entity.type
_entity.pdbx_description
1 polymer ?
#
loop_
_entity_poly.entity_id
_entity_poly.type
_entity_poly.pdbx_seq_one_letter_code
_entity_poly.pdbx_strand_id
1 'polypeptide(L)'
;KEFTATIKQRIAPFVDIPIIFTSVINKQRILDVLNEAAKVYQNKTKRVPTSKLNDVMLPEIEKYPPPAIKGKYIKIKFVTQLPTPSPSFAFFCNLPQYVRDDYKRYLENRLRENFDFHGVPIQLFMRQK
;
A
#
# COMPACT_ATOMS: atom_id res chain seq x y z
N LYS A 1 16.12 0.11 20.19
CA LYS A 1 15.91 0.81 18.89
C LYS A 1 16.81 0.22 17.80
N GLU A 2 18.07 -0.11 18.10
CA GLU A 2 18.98 -0.77 17.15
C GLU A 2 18.46 -2.12 16.63
N PHE A 3 18.01 -3.03 17.51
CA PHE A 3 17.47 -4.32 17.08
C PHE A 3 16.31 -4.20 16.07
N THR A 4 15.41 -3.25 16.26
CA THR A 4 14.32 -2.98 15.31
C THR A 4 14.87 -2.52 13.96
N ALA A 5 15.88 -1.65 13.96
CA ALA A 5 16.51 -1.17 12.72
C ALA A 5 17.23 -2.31 11.99
N THR A 6 17.97 -3.16 12.70
CA THR A 6 18.63 -4.35 12.13
C THR A 6 17.63 -5.32 11.52
N ILE A 7 16.52 -5.58 12.21
CA ILE A 7 15.45 -6.44 11.68
C ILE A 7 14.87 -5.79 10.41
N LYS A 8 14.51 -4.50 10.46
CA LYS A 8 13.97 -3.76 9.29
C LYS A 8 14.90 -3.78 8.09
N GLN A 9 16.21 -3.68 8.29
CA GLN A 9 17.19 -3.80 7.21
C GLN A 9 17.22 -5.21 6.61
N ARG A 10 17.14 -6.25 7.45
CA ARG A 10 17.16 -7.66 6.98
C ARG A 10 15.88 -8.08 6.26
N ILE A 11 14.73 -7.54 6.67
CA ILE A 11 13.43 -7.83 6.05
C ILE A 11 13.09 -6.88 4.89
N ALA A 12 14.00 -5.97 4.51
CA ALA A 12 13.81 -5.12 3.35
C ALA A 12 13.52 -5.98 2.10
N PRO A 13 12.55 -5.62 1.25
CA PRO A 13 11.91 -4.30 1.12
C PRO A 13 10.67 -4.07 2.01
N PHE A 14 10.32 -4.99 2.94
CA PHE A 14 9.12 -4.87 3.76
C PHE A 14 9.33 -3.87 4.92
N VAL A 15 8.89 -2.63 4.75
CA VAL A 15 9.12 -1.55 5.74
C VAL A 15 7.99 -1.45 6.77
N ASP A 16 6.83 -1.98 6.44
CA ASP A 16 5.55 -1.74 7.12
C ASP A 16 5.02 -2.97 7.88
N ILE A 17 5.90 -3.92 8.21
CA ILE A 17 5.54 -5.07 9.06
C ILE A 17 5.64 -4.65 10.53
N PRO A 18 4.59 -4.87 11.35
CA PRO A 18 4.65 -4.61 12.78
C PRO A 18 5.63 -5.56 13.46
N ILE A 19 6.56 -5.02 14.25
CA ILE A 19 7.57 -5.78 15.00
C ILE A 19 7.24 -5.68 16.49
N ILE A 20 6.85 -6.80 17.10
CA ILE A 20 6.56 -6.90 18.52
C ILE A 20 7.57 -7.81 19.19
N PHE A 21 8.27 -7.30 20.20
CA PHE A 21 9.15 -8.10 21.05
C PHE A 21 8.34 -8.70 22.20
N THR A 22 8.28 -10.03 22.26
CA THR A 22 7.51 -10.80 23.24
C THR A 22 8.38 -11.84 23.94
N SER A 23 7.93 -12.35 25.08
CA SER A 23 8.56 -13.49 25.78
C SER A 23 7.48 -14.45 26.27
N VAL A 24 7.53 -15.69 25.77
CA VAL A 24 6.56 -16.74 26.14
C VAL A 24 6.78 -17.19 27.59
N ILE A 25 8.03 -17.36 28.00
CA ILE A 25 8.39 -17.82 29.35
C ILE A 25 7.94 -16.81 30.40
N ASN A 26 8.18 -15.52 30.15
CA ASN A 26 7.83 -14.44 31.08
C ASN A 26 6.39 -13.91 30.86
N LYS A 27 5.62 -14.53 29.95
CA LYS A 27 4.26 -14.12 29.55
C LYS A 27 4.14 -12.64 29.17
N GLN A 28 5.20 -12.06 28.62
CA GLN A 28 5.28 -10.63 28.33
C GLN A 28 4.73 -10.32 26.93
N ARG A 29 3.75 -9.41 26.84
CA ARG A 29 3.18 -8.88 25.57
C ARG A 29 2.55 -9.92 24.63
N ILE A 30 2.01 -11.01 25.17
CA ILE A 30 1.29 -12.01 24.36
C ILE A 30 -0.02 -11.42 23.81
N LEU A 31 -0.74 -10.64 24.63
CA LEU A 31 -1.99 -9.99 24.21
C LEU A 31 -1.76 -8.96 23.10
N ASP A 32 -0.65 -8.24 23.13
CA ASP A 32 -0.28 -7.26 22.09
C ASP A 32 -0.14 -7.92 20.72
N VAL A 33 0.41 -9.14 20.67
CA VAL A 33 0.52 -9.91 19.42
C VAL A 33 -0.86 -10.26 18.86
N LEU A 34 -1.80 -10.67 19.71
CA LEU A 34 -3.17 -11.00 19.29
C LEU A 34 -3.92 -9.75 18.80
N ASN A 35 -3.76 -8.62 19.50
CA ASN A 35 -4.37 -7.35 19.11
C ASN A 35 -3.83 -6.86 17.76
N GLU A 36 -2.52 -6.93 17.56
CA GLU A 36 -1.90 -6.51 16.31
C GLU A 36 -2.28 -7.45 15.16
N ALA A 37 -2.34 -8.76 15.39
CA ALA A 37 -2.81 -9.71 14.39
C ALA A 37 -4.26 -9.43 13.96
N ALA A 38 -5.14 -9.10 14.90
CA ALA A 38 -6.51 -8.69 14.61
C ALA A 38 -6.56 -7.39 13.79
N LYS A 39 -5.72 -6.40 14.13
CA LYS A 39 -5.62 -5.13 13.39
C LYS A 39 -5.13 -5.35 11.95
N VAL A 40 -4.10 -6.17 11.75
CA VAL A 40 -3.60 -6.53 10.41
C VAL A 40 -4.68 -7.23 9.59
N TYR A 41 -5.47 -8.12 10.22
CA TYR A 41 -6.58 -8.78 9.55
C TYR A 41 -7.69 -7.80 9.13
N GLN A 42 -8.03 -6.82 9.98
CA GLN A 42 -8.97 -5.75 9.64
C GLN A 42 -8.44 -4.91 8.46
N ASN A 43 -7.16 -4.54 8.48
CA ASN A 43 -6.51 -3.82 7.38
C ASN A 43 -6.55 -4.62 6.06
N LYS A 44 -6.39 -5.95 6.13
CA LYS A 44 -6.43 -6.84 4.97
C LYS A 44 -7.82 -6.92 4.32
N THR A 45 -8.87 -6.90 5.15
CA THR A 45 -10.27 -7.03 4.72
C THR A 45 -10.96 -5.68 4.48
N LYS A 46 -10.28 -4.57 4.79
CA LYS A 46 -10.77 -3.20 4.61
C LYS A 46 -11.16 -2.95 3.16
N ARG A 47 -12.42 -2.53 2.96
CA ARG A 47 -12.95 -2.08 1.68
C ARG A 47 -13.12 -0.57 1.67
N VAL A 48 -12.48 0.11 0.72
CA VAL A 48 -12.58 1.55 0.55
C VAL A 48 -13.54 1.85 -0.61
N PRO A 49 -14.56 2.70 -0.40
CA PRO A 49 -15.46 3.12 -1.47
C PRO A 49 -14.69 3.78 -2.62
N THR A 50 -15.10 3.47 -3.84
CA THR A 50 -14.45 3.98 -5.05
C THR A 50 -14.49 5.51 -5.14
N SER A 51 -15.57 6.16 -4.69
CA SER A 51 -15.62 7.64 -4.61
C SER A 51 -14.48 8.18 -3.75
N LYS A 52 -14.37 7.73 -2.51
CA LYS A 52 -13.32 8.12 -1.57
C LYS A 52 -11.91 7.85 -2.10
N LEU A 53 -11.70 6.73 -2.81
CA LEU A 53 -10.42 6.46 -3.46
C LEU A 53 -10.07 7.50 -4.52
N ASN A 54 -11.03 7.86 -5.37
CA ASN A 54 -10.80 8.84 -6.44
C ASN A 54 -10.62 10.26 -5.87
N ASP A 55 -11.42 10.64 -4.87
CA ASP A 55 -11.34 11.95 -4.22
C ASP A 55 -9.98 12.21 -3.57
N VAL A 56 -9.32 11.15 -3.08
CA VAL A 56 -8.01 11.26 -2.42
C VAL A 56 -6.86 11.03 -3.41
N MET A 57 -6.93 10.00 -4.25
CA MET A 57 -5.79 9.61 -5.08
C MET A 57 -5.64 10.45 -6.33
N LEU A 58 -6.72 10.94 -6.95
CA LEU A 58 -6.61 11.74 -8.17
C LEU A 58 -5.89 13.07 -7.92
N PRO A 59 -6.18 13.84 -6.85
CA PRO A 59 -5.42 15.06 -6.54
C PRO A 59 -3.93 14.80 -6.26
N GLU A 60 -3.60 13.69 -5.58
CA GLU A 60 -2.20 13.29 -5.32
C GLU A 60 -1.44 12.96 -6.62
N ILE A 61 -2.14 12.40 -7.61
CA ILE A 61 -1.60 12.12 -8.95
C ILE A 61 -1.46 13.41 -9.76
N GLU A 62 -2.40 14.35 -9.65
CA GLU A 62 -2.30 15.64 -10.33
C GLU A 62 -1.13 16.47 -9.80
N LYS A 63 -0.90 16.43 -8.48
CA LYS A 63 0.23 17.11 -7.83
C LYS A 63 1.58 16.53 -8.26
N TYR A 64 1.67 15.21 -8.41
CA TYR A 64 2.88 14.52 -8.84
C TYR A 64 2.56 13.59 -10.00
N PRO A 65 2.48 14.11 -11.24
CA PRO A 65 2.07 13.31 -12.38
C PRO A 65 3.14 12.28 -12.76
N PRO A 66 2.74 11.15 -13.37
CA PRO A 66 3.69 10.18 -13.86
C PRO A 66 4.59 10.82 -14.93
N PRO A 67 5.91 10.52 -14.94
CA PRO A 67 6.83 11.11 -15.90
C PRO A 67 6.46 10.71 -17.33
N ALA A 68 6.52 11.68 -18.25
CA ALA A 68 6.27 11.43 -19.65
C ALA A 68 7.37 10.54 -20.25
N ILE A 69 6.99 9.51 -20.98
CA ILE A 69 7.93 8.62 -21.67
C ILE A 69 7.76 8.81 -23.18
N LYS A 70 8.87 9.13 -23.87
CA LYS A 70 8.88 9.36 -25.33
C LYS A 70 7.84 10.40 -25.77
N GLY A 71 7.69 11.48 -25.00
CA GLY A 71 6.72 12.56 -25.27
C GLY A 71 5.25 12.19 -25.02
N LYS A 72 4.96 10.97 -24.54
CA LYS A 72 3.60 10.54 -24.21
C LYS A 72 3.31 10.79 -22.74
N TYR A 73 2.26 11.56 -22.47
CA TYR A 73 1.77 11.82 -21.12
C TYR A 73 0.85 10.70 -20.64
N ILE A 74 1.10 10.19 -19.45
CA ILE A 74 0.27 9.19 -18.80
C ILE A 74 -0.78 9.91 -17.97
N LYS A 75 -2.06 9.66 -18.24
CA LYS A 75 -3.19 10.19 -17.48
C LYS A 75 -3.91 9.03 -16.80
N ILE A 76 -3.93 9.05 -15.48
CA ILE A 76 -4.76 8.16 -14.65
C ILE A 76 -6.10 8.84 -14.45
N LYS A 77 -7.20 8.18 -14.82
CA LYS A 77 -8.54 8.78 -14.78
C LYS A 77 -9.42 8.24 -13.68
N PHE A 78 -9.10 7.05 -13.18
CA PHE A 78 -9.98 6.32 -12.28
C PHE A 78 -9.20 5.27 -11.50
N VAL A 79 -9.55 5.11 -10.23
CA VAL A 79 -8.98 4.11 -9.32
C VAL A 79 -10.11 3.34 -8.67
N THR A 80 -9.97 2.02 -8.54
CA THR A 80 -10.92 1.19 -7.79
C THR A 80 -10.21 0.06 -7.05
N GLN A 81 -10.79 -0.37 -5.94
CA GLN A 81 -10.38 -1.60 -5.27
C GLN A 81 -11.00 -2.81 -5.97
N LEU A 82 -10.23 -3.88 -6.14
CA LEU A 82 -10.69 -5.17 -6.67
C LEU A 82 -11.14 -6.10 -5.53
N PRO A 83 -12.13 -6.98 -5.76
CA PRO A 83 -12.59 -7.95 -4.76
C PRO A 83 -11.63 -9.14 -4.66
N THR A 84 -10.46 -8.92 -4.05
CA THR A 84 -9.43 -9.94 -3.86
C THR A 84 -9.14 -10.19 -2.38
N PRO A 85 -8.58 -11.36 -2.00
CA PRO A 85 -8.25 -11.68 -0.61
C PRO A 85 -7.22 -10.76 0.05
N SER A 86 -6.39 -10.09 -0.74
CA SER A 86 -5.50 -9.00 -0.34
C SER A 86 -6.00 -7.67 -0.92
N PRO A 87 -5.73 -6.52 -0.28
CA PRO A 87 -6.03 -5.21 -0.84
C PRO A 87 -5.36 -5.03 -2.21
N SER A 88 -6.17 -5.04 -3.26
CA SER A 88 -5.70 -4.83 -4.63
C SER A 88 -6.39 -3.63 -5.24
N PHE A 89 -5.62 -2.78 -5.91
CA PHE A 89 -6.13 -1.57 -6.55
C PHE A 89 -5.83 -1.58 -8.04
N ALA A 90 -6.85 -1.29 -8.84
CA ALA A 90 -6.73 -1.09 -10.27
C ALA A 90 -6.74 0.41 -10.58
N PHE A 91 -5.67 0.87 -11.21
CA PHE A 91 -5.50 2.23 -11.73
C PHE A 91 -5.73 2.19 -13.24
N PHE A 92 -6.73 2.94 -13.70
CA PHE A 92 -7.11 3.01 -15.10
C PHE A 92 -6.45 4.22 -15.75
N CYS A 93 -5.60 3.96 -16.74
CA CYS A 93 -4.84 4.98 -17.44
C CYS A 93 -4.84 4.76 -18.95
N ASN A 94 -4.45 5.78 -19.70
CA ASN A 94 -4.35 5.70 -21.16
C ASN A 94 -3.23 4.77 -21.64
N LEU A 95 -2.12 4.71 -20.89
CA LEU A 95 -0.89 4.02 -21.29
C LEU A 95 -0.28 3.25 -20.10
N PRO A 96 -0.89 2.12 -19.69
CA PRO A 96 -0.42 1.34 -18.54
C PRO A 96 1.00 0.80 -18.72
N GLN A 97 1.41 0.47 -19.94
CA GLN A 97 2.74 -0.08 -20.24
C GLN A 97 3.89 0.90 -19.95
N TYR A 98 3.60 2.20 -19.86
CA TYR A 98 4.62 3.22 -19.59
C TYR A 98 4.69 3.63 -18.12
N VAL A 99 3.86 3.05 -17.25
CA VAL A 99 3.94 3.32 -15.81
C VAL A 99 5.09 2.51 -15.20
N ARG A 100 6.19 3.21 -14.88
CA ARG A 100 7.36 2.63 -14.24
C ARG A 100 7.07 2.19 -12.80
N ASP A 101 7.86 1.24 -12.31
CA ASP A 101 7.69 0.68 -10.96
C ASP A 101 7.94 1.71 -9.86
N ASP A 102 8.81 2.70 -10.08
CA ASP A 102 9.03 3.79 -9.11
C ASP A 102 7.75 4.61 -8.88
N TYR A 103 6.97 4.84 -9.93
CA TYR A 103 5.69 5.52 -9.82
C TYR A 103 4.63 4.62 -9.17
N LYS A 104 4.67 3.30 -9.42
CA LYS A 104 3.81 2.35 -8.69
C LYS A 104 4.11 2.38 -7.19
N ARG A 105 5.38 2.41 -6.78
CA ARG A 105 5.80 2.56 -5.38
C ARG A 105 5.30 3.87 -4.77
N TYR A 106 5.36 4.98 -5.52
CA TYR A 106 4.78 6.25 -5.09
C TYR A 106 3.27 6.12 -4.79
N LEU A 107 2.50 5.52 -5.69
CA LEU A 107 1.07 5.29 -5.49
C LEU A 107 0.78 4.36 -4.32
N GLU A 108 1.59 3.32 -4.14
CA GLU A 108 1.49 2.40 -3.01
C GLU A 108 1.68 3.15 -1.69
N ASN A 109 2.72 3.97 -1.59
CA ASN A 109 3.01 4.76 -0.39
C ASN A 109 1.86 5.72 -0.08
N ARG A 110 1.30 6.40 -1.10
CA ARG A 110 0.14 7.29 -0.93
C ARG A 110 -1.11 6.55 -0.47
N LEU A 111 -1.35 5.34 -0.97
CA LEU A 111 -2.45 4.50 -0.47
C LEU A 111 -2.25 4.11 0.99
N ARG A 112 -1.02 3.77 1.39
CA ARG A 112 -0.68 3.43 2.78
C ARG A 112 -0.88 4.61 3.73
N GLU A 113 -0.42 5.80 3.34
CA GLU A 113 -0.55 7.04 4.12
C GLU A 113 -2.03 7.42 4.36
N ASN A 114 -2.88 7.28 3.34
CA ASN A 114 -4.26 7.77 3.40
C ASN A 114 -5.28 6.78 3.97
N PHE A 115 -5.05 5.47 3.82
CA PHE A 115 -6.06 4.46 4.13
C PHE A 115 -5.64 3.46 5.22
N ASP A 116 -4.42 3.58 5.75
CA ASP A 116 -3.83 2.69 6.77
C ASP A 116 -3.94 1.20 6.40
N PHE A 117 -3.00 0.76 5.56
CA PHE A 117 -2.80 -0.64 5.17
C PHE A 117 -1.57 -1.25 5.82
N HIS A 118 -1.23 -0.82 7.04
CA HIS A 118 -0.07 -1.31 7.76
C HIS A 118 -0.14 -2.84 7.98
N GLY A 119 0.99 -3.53 7.77
CA GLY A 119 1.12 -4.97 7.92
C GLY A 119 0.51 -5.80 6.79
N VAL A 120 0.05 -5.19 5.69
CA VAL A 120 -0.62 -5.88 4.60
C VAL A 120 0.04 -5.59 3.24
N PRO A 121 0.32 -6.61 2.41
CA PRO A 121 0.79 -6.39 1.05
C PRO A 121 -0.33 -5.78 0.20
N ILE A 122 -0.03 -4.66 -0.46
CA ILE A 122 -0.92 -4.02 -1.43
C ILE A 122 -0.51 -4.47 -2.83
N GLN A 123 -1.48 -4.86 -3.64
CA GLN A 123 -1.25 -5.18 -5.05
C GLN A 123 -1.76 -4.04 -5.95
N LEU A 124 -0.91 -3.56 -6.85
CA LEU A 124 -1.24 -2.50 -7.78
C LEU A 124 -1.31 -3.03 -9.21
N PHE A 125 -2.43 -2.78 -9.88
CA PHE A 125 -2.67 -3.16 -11.26
C PHE A 125 -2.87 -1.91 -12.11
N MET A 126 -2.10 -1.78 -13.18
CA MET A 126 -2.29 -0.74 -14.19
C MET A 126 -3.11 -1.32 -15.32
N ARG A 127 -4.29 -0.77 -15.58
CA ARG A 127 -5.19 -1.21 -16.65
C ARG A 127 -5.39 -0.10 -17.67
N GLN A 128 -5.53 -0.50 -18.92
CA GLN A 128 -5.94 0.42 -19.98
C GLN A 128 -7.44 0.70 -19.79
N LYS A 129 -7.82 1.97 -19.88
CA LYS A 129 -9.23 2.37 -20.03
C LYS A 129 -9.59 2.45 -21.50
#